data_AF-A0A9N8Z319-F1
#
_entry.id   AF-A0A9N8Z319-F1
#
_cell.length_a   1.000
_cell.length_b   1.000
_cell.length_c   1.000
_cell.angle_alpha   90.00
_cell.angle_beta   90.00
_cell.angle_gamma   90.00
#
_symmetry.space_group_name_H-M   'P 1'
#
loop_
_entity.id
_entity.type
_entity.pdbx_description
1 polymer ?
#
loop_
_entity_poly.entity_id
_entity_poly.type
_entity_poly.pdbx_seq_one_letter_code
_entity_poly.pdbx_strand_id
1 'polypeptide(L)'
;MSDHKQRCNCVKSKKDLNHPYPSLSTSPFGVCSDCNSPNTDKPQYNKYGWCHSCNSTRFEKELSSWTSNNPEIDNLIKGSQLNAMKSRQVLEWIPYEKLYNVQFVAKGGFDCIVYSATWVEGNILFWDSKKQNWVRRAPVPVALKRFENSHNITADFFEEVNLS
;
A
#
# COMPACT_ATOMS: atom_id res chain seq x y z
N MET A 1 47.20 -11.99 -13.32
CA MET A 1 45.84 -12.05 -13.91
C MET A 1 44.84 -11.96 -12.76
N SER A 2 43.76 -11.20 -12.97
CA SER A 2 42.87 -10.58 -11.96
C SER A 2 43.54 -9.37 -11.28
N ASP A 3 42.91 -8.21 -11.13
CA ASP A 3 41.49 -7.94 -10.96
C ASP A 3 41.15 -6.56 -11.57
N HIS A 4 40.54 -6.54 -12.76
CA HIS A 4 39.89 -5.34 -13.29
C HIS A 4 38.55 -5.19 -12.56
N LYS A 5 38.55 -4.43 -11.46
CA LYS A 5 37.32 -3.89 -10.87
C LYS A 5 36.60 -3.04 -11.90
N GLN A 6 35.66 -3.65 -12.64
CA GLN A 6 34.60 -2.93 -13.32
C GLN A 6 33.73 -2.26 -12.25
N ARG A 7 34.04 -1.00 -11.96
CA ARG A 7 33.14 -0.08 -11.27
C ARG A 7 31.94 0.16 -12.17
N CYS A 8 30.78 -0.41 -11.83
CA CYS A 8 29.52 0.09 -12.34
C CYS A 8 29.26 1.46 -11.71
N ASN A 9 29.61 2.52 -12.44
CA ASN A 9 29.20 3.88 -12.13
C ASN A 9 27.74 4.04 -12.59
N CYS A 10 26.79 4.12 -11.66
CA CYS A 10 25.47 4.66 -11.97
C CYS A 10 25.58 6.18 -12.12
N VAL A 11 25.63 6.66 -13.36
CA VAL A 11 25.47 8.08 -13.68
C VAL A 11 23.99 8.40 -13.58
N LYS A 12 23.56 9.07 -12.49
CA LYS A 12 22.29 9.80 -12.52
C LYS A 12 22.50 11.03 -13.40
N SER A 13 21.63 11.20 -14.40
CA SER A 13 21.51 12.42 -15.19
C SER A 13 21.53 13.63 -14.26
N LYS A 14 22.53 14.50 -14.41
CA LYS A 14 22.46 15.87 -13.90
C LYS A 14 21.45 16.62 -14.77
N LYS A 15 20.20 16.63 -14.33
CA LYS A 15 19.31 17.76 -14.52
C LYS A 15 18.85 18.23 -13.15
N ASP A 16 19.42 19.37 -12.77
CA ASP A 16 18.86 20.40 -11.91
C ASP A 16 18.91 20.20 -10.38
N LEU A 17 20.14 20.12 -9.85
CA LEU A 17 20.45 20.62 -8.51
C LEU A 17 20.56 22.16 -8.58
N ASN A 18 19.42 22.84 -8.54
CA ASN A 18 19.19 24.23 -8.12
C ASN A 18 17.88 24.72 -8.76
N HIS A 19 16.76 24.25 -8.24
CA HIS A 19 15.55 25.07 -8.26
C HIS A 19 15.18 25.34 -6.79
N PRO A 20 15.05 26.61 -6.36
CA PRO A 20 14.46 26.91 -5.07
C PRO A 20 13.08 26.25 -5.07
N TYR A 21 12.73 25.59 -3.98
CA TYR A 21 11.37 25.08 -3.75
C TYR A 21 10.36 26.08 -4.34
N PRO A 22 9.47 25.65 -5.25
CA PRO A 22 8.46 26.54 -5.77
C PRO A 22 7.75 27.16 -4.56
N SER A 23 7.81 28.48 -4.47
CA SER A 23 7.00 29.27 -3.55
C SER A 23 5.58 28.71 -3.58
N LEU A 24 4.95 28.56 -2.40
CA LEU A 24 3.59 28.09 -2.10
C LEU A 24 2.53 28.34 -3.21
N SER A 25 2.68 27.67 -4.35
CA SER A 25 1.83 27.77 -5.54
C SER A 25 1.60 26.34 -6.03
N THR A 26 0.63 25.76 -5.30
CA THR A 26 -0.31 24.71 -5.71
C THR A 26 0.30 23.42 -6.24
N SER A 27 0.59 22.49 -5.31
CA SER A 27 0.41 21.07 -5.63
C SER A 27 -0.95 20.88 -6.31
N PRO A 28 -1.05 20.12 -7.41
CA PRO A 28 -2.33 19.86 -8.09
C PRO A 28 -3.35 19.19 -7.15
N PHE A 29 -2.88 18.62 -6.03
CA PHE A 29 -3.68 17.92 -5.03
C PHE A 29 -4.01 18.80 -3.80
N GLY A 30 -3.61 20.07 -3.83
CA GLY A 30 -3.75 21.01 -2.71
C GLY A 30 -2.80 20.70 -1.56
N VAL A 31 -3.06 21.33 -0.41
CA VAL A 31 -2.28 21.16 0.82
C VAL A 31 -3.05 20.35 1.85
N CYS A 32 -2.33 19.64 2.72
CA CYS A 32 -2.89 18.90 3.83
C CYS A 32 -3.38 19.87 4.92
N SER A 33 -4.59 19.67 5.45
CA SER A 33 -5.14 20.50 6.52
C SER A 33 -4.42 20.35 7.86
N ASP A 34 -3.70 19.24 8.06
CA ASP A 34 -3.11 18.91 9.35
C ASP A 34 -1.67 19.41 9.50
N CYS A 35 -0.91 19.43 8.39
CA CYS A 35 0.51 19.78 8.41
C CYS A 35 0.91 20.85 7.38
N ASN A 36 -0.04 21.40 6.61
CA ASN A 36 0.15 22.38 5.54
C ASN A 36 1.14 21.96 4.42
N SER A 37 1.58 20.70 4.41
CA SER A 37 2.45 20.17 3.35
C SER A 37 1.63 19.79 2.11
N PRO A 38 2.24 19.77 0.92
CA PRO A 38 1.59 19.28 -0.30
C PRO A 38 0.99 17.88 -0.14
N ASN A 39 -0.24 17.69 -0.61
CA ASN A 39 -0.78 16.35 -0.80
C ASN A 39 -0.10 15.69 -2.01
N THR A 40 0.00 14.36 -1.98
CA THR A 40 0.61 13.53 -3.02
C THR A 40 -0.43 12.89 -3.95
N ASP A 41 -1.70 12.87 -3.54
CA ASP A 41 -2.84 12.46 -4.37
C ASP A 41 -4.12 13.18 -3.90
N LYS A 42 -5.11 13.30 -4.79
CA LYS A 42 -6.47 13.77 -4.46
C LYS A 42 -7.48 13.13 -5.40
N PRO A 43 -8.00 11.94 -5.06
CA PRO A 43 -9.00 11.27 -5.89
C PRO A 43 -10.25 12.13 -6.08
N GLN A 44 -10.90 12.03 -7.24
CA GLN A 44 -12.11 12.80 -7.58
C GLN A 44 -13.25 12.71 -6.56
N TYR A 45 -13.38 11.57 -5.87
CA TYR A 45 -14.40 11.30 -4.86
C TYR A 45 -13.96 11.65 -3.43
N ASN A 46 -12.72 12.11 -3.26
CA ASN A 46 -12.13 12.40 -1.98
C ASN A 46 -12.01 13.92 -1.80
N LYS A 47 -12.78 14.45 -0.84
CA LYS A 47 -12.70 15.86 -0.47
C LYS A 47 -11.32 16.22 0.10
N TYR A 48 -10.66 15.26 0.74
CA TYR A 48 -9.36 15.40 1.39
C TYR A 48 -8.25 14.94 0.44
N GLY A 49 -7.05 15.52 0.52
CA GLY A 49 -5.91 14.95 -0.20
C GLY A 49 -5.28 13.81 0.58
N TRP A 50 -4.54 12.94 -0.11
CA TRP A 50 -3.61 12.02 0.52
C TRP A 50 -2.34 12.77 0.89
N CYS A 51 -2.02 12.82 2.18
CA CYS A 51 -0.77 13.39 2.65
C CYS A 51 0.15 12.26 3.09
N HIS A 52 1.20 12.00 2.31
CA HIS A 52 2.17 10.95 2.60
C HIS A 52 2.73 11.05 4.04
N SER A 53 3.23 12.22 4.45
CA SER A 53 3.84 12.38 5.77
C SER A 53 2.86 12.10 6.91
N CYS A 54 1.66 12.70 6.88
CA CYS A 54 0.66 12.46 7.92
C CYS A 54 0.17 11.01 7.93
N ASN A 55 -0.06 10.40 6.77
CA ASN A 55 -0.57 9.04 6.70
C ASN A 55 0.49 8.01 7.11
N SER A 56 1.75 8.21 6.74
CA SER A 56 2.87 7.38 7.20
C SER A 56 2.95 7.36 8.73
N THR A 57 2.92 8.53 9.38
CA THR A 57 2.90 8.64 10.84
C THR A 57 1.66 8.03 11.49
N ARG A 58 0.50 8.03 10.83
CA ARG A 58 -0.71 7.34 11.33
C ARG A 58 -0.50 5.83 11.32
N PHE A 59 -0.02 5.29 10.20
CA PHE A 59 0.26 3.86 10.09
C PHE A 59 1.32 3.42 11.10
N GLU A 60 2.40 4.19 11.32
CA GLU A 60 3.41 3.90 12.36
C GLU A 60 2.80 3.65 13.74
N LYS A 61 1.78 4.43 14.12
CA LYS A 61 1.06 4.28 15.40
C LYS A 61 0.18 3.03 15.44
N GLU A 62 -0.28 2.56 14.29
CA GLU A 62 -1.16 1.39 14.15
C GLU A 62 -0.36 0.08 13.95
N LEU A 63 0.96 0.14 13.69
CA LEU A 63 1.77 -1.05 13.39
C LEU A 63 1.84 -2.10 14.50
N SER A 64 1.59 -1.72 15.75
CA SER A 64 1.55 -2.65 16.88
C SER A 64 0.18 -3.32 17.09
N SER A 65 -0.85 -2.93 16.32
CA SER A 65 -2.22 -3.45 16.47
C SER A 65 -2.48 -4.77 15.76
N TRP A 66 -1.57 -5.21 14.89
CA TRP A 66 -1.71 -6.46 14.13
C TRP A 66 -0.34 -7.10 13.83
N THR A 67 -0.34 -8.40 13.60
CA THR A 67 0.77 -9.15 13.00
C THR A 67 0.19 -10.34 12.24
N SER A 68 0.85 -10.73 11.15
CA SER A 68 0.54 -11.95 10.42
C SER A 68 1.18 -13.20 11.03
N ASN A 69 2.01 -13.05 12.07
CA ASN A 69 2.97 -14.05 12.54
C ASN A 69 4.02 -14.45 11.49
N ASN A 70 4.16 -13.68 10.41
CA ASN A 70 5.20 -13.83 9.40
C ASN A 70 5.96 -12.49 9.22
N PRO A 71 7.23 -12.40 9.66
CA PRO A 71 7.98 -11.15 9.59
C PRO A 71 8.16 -10.59 8.17
N GLU A 72 8.23 -11.45 7.14
CA GLU A 72 8.39 -11.03 5.75
C GLU A 72 7.11 -10.38 5.22
N ILE A 73 5.94 -10.97 5.48
CA ILE A 73 4.64 -10.34 5.18
C ILE A 73 4.48 -9.05 5.96
N ASP A 74 4.78 -9.06 7.26
CA ASP A 74 4.64 -7.86 8.11
C ASP A 74 5.49 -6.71 7.56
N ASN A 75 6.74 -6.99 7.15
CA ASN A 75 7.63 -5.99 6.57
C ASN A 75 7.13 -5.48 5.22
N LEU A 76 6.57 -6.34 4.37
CA LEU A 76 6.00 -5.93 3.09
C LEU A 76 4.81 -4.98 3.29
N ILE A 77 3.87 -5.35 4.17
CA ILE A 77 2.69 -4.53 4.46
C ILE A 77 3.11 -3.20 5.09
N LYS A 78 4.01 -3.22 6.09
CA LYS A 78 4.59 -2.01 6.70
C LYS A 78 5.25 -1.11 5.65
N GLY A 79 6.07 -1.68 4.78
CA GLY A 79 6.72 -0.96 3.69
C GLY A 79 5.71 -0.26 2.78
N SER A 80 4.62 -0.95 2.40
CA SER A 80 3.56 -0.36 1.58
C SER A 80 2.87 0.81 2.29
N GLN A 81 2.55 0.67 3.58
CA GLN A 81 1.85 1.66 4.39
C GLN A 81 2.68 2.93 4.60
N LEU A 82 3.95 2.77 4.94
CA LEU A 82 4.85 3.89 5.25
C LEU A 82 5.26 4.70 4.03
N ASN A 83 5.27 4.08 2.85
CA ASN A 83 5.71 4.71 1.59
C ASN A 83 4.55 5.05 0.63
N ALA A 84 3.29 4.82 1.03
CA ALA A 84 2.13 5.05 0.18
C ALA A 84 1.97 6.53 -0.17
N MET A 85 1.99 6.84 -1.46
CA MET A 85 1.74 8.18 -2.01
C MET A 85 0.26 8.38 -2.37
N LYS A 86 -0.54 7.32 -2.36
CA LYS A 86 -1.99 7.31 -2.57
C LYS A 86 -2.60 6.11 -1.86
N SER A 87 -3.90 6.17 -1.54
CA SER A 87 -4.57 5.11 -0.77
C SER A 87 -4.52 3.73 -1.41
N ARG A 88 -4.56 3.64 -2.74
CA ARG A 88 -4.51 2.36 -3.47
C ARG A 88 -3.17 1.63 -3.39
N GLN A 89 -2.12 2.26 -2.90
CA GLN A 89 -0.80 1.64 -2.70
C GLN A 89 -0.66 0.96 -1.33
N VAL A 90 -1.63 1.16 -0.44
CA VAL A 90 -1.60 0.60 0.90
C VAL A 90 -2.02 -0.87 0.83
N LEU A 91 -1.14 -1.76 1.28
CA LEU A 91 -1.53 -3.12 1.64
C LEU A 91 -2.07 -3.12 3.08
N GLU A 92 -3.08 -3.95 3.30
CA GLU A 92 -3.75 -4.08 4.58
C GLU A 92 -3.75 -5.56 5.00
N TRP A 93 -3.40 -5.83 6.25
CA TRP A 93 -3.61 -7.15 6.83
C TRP A 93 -5.11 -7.30 7.14
N ILE A 94 -5.74 -8.32 6.55
CA ILE A 94 -7.19 -8.56 6.69
C ILE A 94 -7.39 -9.89 7.42
N PRO A 95 -7.88 -9.86 8.67
CA PRO A 95 -8.27 -11.07 9.38
C PRO A 95 -9.38 -11.82 8.63
N TYR A 96 -9.32 -13.14 8.61
CA TYR A 96 -10.24 -13.97 7.82
C TYR A 96 -11.71 -13.76 8.21
N GLU A 97 -11.99 -13.50 9.49
CA GLU A 97 -13.30 -13.18 10.03
C GLU A 97 -13.93 -11.88 9.49
N LYS A 98 -13.16 -11.05 8.79
CA LYS A 98 -13.65 -9.85 8.09
C LYS A 98 -14.09 -10.15 6.64
N LEU A 99 -14.06 -11.42 6.22
CA LEU A 99 -14.46 -11.87 4.90
C LEU A 99 -15.74 -12.71 5.01
N TYR A 100 -16.78 -12.28 4.29
CA TYR A 100 -18.10 -12.90 4.28
C TYR A 100 -18.43 -13.48 2.91
N ASN A 101 -19.40 -14.40 2.86
CA ASN A 101 -19.87 -15.01 1.62
C ASN A 101 -18.72 -15.59 0.78
N VAL A 102 -17.78 -16.27 1.44
CA VAL A 102 -16.65 -16.92 0.77
C VAL A 102 -17.18 -18.07 -0.08
N GLN A 103 -17.04 -17.96 -1.40
CA GLN A 103 -17.52 -18.96 -2.36
C GLN A 103 -16.40 -19.34 -3.32
N PHE A 104 -16.30 -20.62 -3.62
CA PHE A 104 -15.35 -21.11 -4.63
C PHE A 104 -15.72 -20.54 -6.01
N VAL A 105 -14.70 -20.08 -6.75
CA VAL A 105 -14.87 -19.59 -8.12
C VAL A 105 -14.25 -20.58 -9.10
N ALA A 106 -12.96 -20.88 -8.95
CA ALA A 106 -12.23 -21.76 -9.85
C ALA A 106 -10.91 -22.25 -9.22
N LYS A 107 -10.37 -23.36 -9.74
CA LYS A 107 -8.95 -23.70 -9.61
C LYS A 107 -8.22 -23.14 -10.82
N GLY A 108 -7.28 -22.24 -10.60
CA GLY A 108 -6.42 -21.64 -11.61
C GLY A 108 -5.18 -22.49 -11.89
N GLY A 109 -4.26 -21.94 -12.70
CA GLY A 109 -2.91 -22.49 -12.83
C GLY A 109 -2.10 -22.35 -11.54
N PHE A 110 -0.93 -23.02 -11.48
CA PHE A 110 0.00 -22.96 -10.34
C PHE A 110 -0.59 -23.38 -8.99
N ASP A 111 -1.49 -24.37 -8.97
CA ASP A 111 -2.17 -24.85 -7.76
C ASP A 111 -2.81 -23.73 -6.92
N CYS A 112 -3.29 -22.70 -7.60
CA CYS A 112 -4.01 -21.57 -7.02
C CYS A 112 -5.52 -21.83 -7.04
N ILE A 113 -6.19 -21.72 -5.91
CA ILE A 113 -7.65 -21.75 -5.79
C ILE A 113 -8.14 -20.32 -5.58
N VAL A 114 -9.10 -19.90 -6.40
CA VAL A 114 -9.72 -18.59 -6.33
C VAL A 114 -11.09 -18.70 -5.69
N TYR A 115 -11.34 -17.85 -4.70
CA TYR A 115 -12.64 -17.65 -4.08
C TYR A 115 -13.10 -16.21 -4.29
N SER A 116 -14.41 -15.99 -4.34
CA SER A 116 -15.01 -14.66 -4.17
C SER A 116 -15.38 -14.48 -2.70
N ALA A 117 -15.23 -13.28 -2.19
CA ALA A 117 -15.71 -12.92 -0.86
C ALA A 117 -16.19 -11.47 -0.83
N THR A 118 -16.85 -11.10 0.26
CA THR A 118 -17.21 -9.73 0.61
C THR A 118 -16.34 -9.28 1.76
N TRP A 119 -15.52 -8.26 1.55
CA TRP A 119 -14.79 -7.61 2.64
C TRP A 119 -15.68 -6.55 3.29
N VAL A 120 -16.12 -6.80 4.53
CA VAL A 120 -17.12 -5.96 5.21
C VAL A 120 -16.62 -4.59 5.61
N GLU A 121 -15.33 -4.45 5.91
CA GLU A 121 -14.76 -3.17 6.30
C GLU A 121 -14.25 -2.37 5.10
N GLY A 122 -13.90 -3.07 4.02
CA GLY A 122 -13.48 -2.49 2.75
C GLY A 122 -12.20 -1.67 2.79
N ASN A 123 -11.81 -1.16 1.61
CA ASN A 123 -10.49 -0.54 1.44
C ASN A 123 -10.45 0.91 1.94
N ILE A 124 -9.29 1.34 2.43
CA ILE A 124 -9.04 2.74 2.81
C ILE A 124 -9.22 3.68 1.60
N LEU A 125 -9.93 4.78 1.81
CA LEU A 125 -10.03 5.89 0.87
C LEU A 125 -9.16 7.06 1.31
N PHE A 126 -9.34 7.53 2.56
CA PHE A 126 -8.64 8.68 3.13
C PHE A 126 -8.82 8.79 4.65
N TRP A 127 -8.05 9.69 5.26
CA TRP A 127 -8.18 10.01 6.68
C TRP A 127 -9.17 11.17 6.90
N ASP A 128 -10.12 11.00 7.83
CA ASP A 128 -10.98 12.08 8.30
C ASP A 128 -10.43 12.65 9.62
N SER A 129 -9.77 13.81 9.56
CA SER A 129 -9.18 14.47 10.72
C SER A 129 -10.21 14.91 11.77
N LYS A 130 -11.50 15.04 11.43
CA LYS A 130 -12.53 15.34 12.44
C LYS A 130 -12.93 14.11 13.22
N LYS A 131 -13.07 12.98 12.53
CA LYS A 131 -13.41 11.69 13.14
C LYS A 131 -12.21 10.97 13.74
N GLN A 132 -11.00 11.41 13.41
CA GLN A 132 -9.75 10.74 13.76
C GLN A 132 -9.77 9.26 13.35
N ASN A 133 -10.27 8.99 12.13
CA ASN A 133 -10.38 7.62 11.63
C ASN A 133 -10.29 7.56 10.10
N TRP A 134 -9.95 6.38 9.57
CA TRP A 134 -9.95 6.06 8.15
C TRP A 134 -11.38 5.98 7.62
N VAL A 135 -11.66 6.72 6.55
CA VAL A 135 -12.85 6.54 5.73
C VAL A 135 -12.57 5.42 4.74
N ARG A 136 -13.46 4.43 4.72
CA ARG A 136 -13.34 3.23 3.90
C ARG A 136 -14.53 3.11 2.93
N ARG A 137 -14.30 2.45 1.79
CA ARG A 137 -15.36 2.05 0.88
C ARG A 137 -15.76 0.63 1.23
N ALA A 138 -16.94 0.46 1.80
CA ALA A 138 -17.40 -0.81 2.32
C ALA A 138 -18.92 -1.00 2.13
N PRO A 139 -19.41 -2.25 2.05
CA PRO A 139 -18.64 -3.48 1.81
C PRO A 139 -18.11 -3.52 0.36
N VAL A 140 -17.07 -4.32 0.10
CA VAL A 140 -16.53 -4.49 -1.27
C VAL A 140 -16.38 -5.97 -1.64
N PRO A 141 -16.75 -6.36 -2.87
CA PRO A 141 -16.40 -7.68 -3.37
C PRO A 141 -14.90 -7.77 -3.60
N VAL A 142 -14.31 -8.89 -3.21
CA VAL A 142 -12.88 -9.18 -3.35
C VAL A 142 -12.67 -10.59 -3.90
N ALA A 143 -11.55 -10.80 -4.57
CA ALA A 143 -11.06 -12.12 -4.92
C ALA A 143 -10.02 -12.56 -3.87
N LEU A 144 -10.18 -13.77 -3.34
CA LEU A 144 -9.21 -14.40 -2.45
C LEU A 144 -8.48 -15.47 -3.23
N LYS A 145 -7.17 -15.31 -3.41
CA LYS A 145 -6.30 -16.31 -4.01
C LYS A 145 -5.60 -17.10 -2.92
N ARG A 146 -5.69 -18.43 -2.97
CA ARG A 146 -5.02 -19.36 -2.06
C ARG A 146 -4.17 -20.33 -2.84
N PHE A 147 -2.90 -20.46 -2.49
CA PHE A 147 -2.01 -21.48 -3.05
C PHE A 147 -2.07 -22.76 -2.21
N GLU A 148 -2.18 -23.94 -2.84
CA GLU A 148 -2.28 -25.22 -2.11
C GLU A 148 -1.03 -25.51 -1.24
N ASN A 149 0.15 -25.00 -1.62
CA ASN A 149 1.40 -25.13 -0.87
C ASN A 149 1.63 -24.03 0.20
N SER A 150 0.56 -23.37 0.69
CA SER A 150 0.62 -22.22 1.61
C SER A 150 1.34 -22.43 2.94
N HIS A 151 1.86 -23.63 3.21
CA HIS A 151 2.71 -23.89 4.37
C HIS A 151 4.09 -23.24 4.22
N ASN A 152 4.55 -23.02 2.99
CA ASN A 152 5.75 -22.24 2.69
C ASN A 152 5.35 -21.07 1.79
N ILE A 153 5.42 -19.85 2.31
CA ILE A 153 5.36 -18.65 1.48
C ILE A 153 6.61 -18.67 0.61
N THR A 154 6.44 -18.85 -0.69
CA THR A 154 7.54 -18.93 -1.65
C THR A 154 7.88 -17.55 -2.22
N ALA A 155 9.05 -17.42 -2.84
CA ALA A 155 9.41 -16.21 -3.57
C ALA A 155 8.36 -15.82 -4.62
N ASP A 156 7.75 -16.83 -5.27
CA ASP A 156 6.69 -16.64 -6.27
C ASP A 156 5.47 -15.89 -5.72
N PHE A 157 5.11 -16.11 -4.44
CA PHE A 157 4.04 -15.36 -3.78
C PHE A 157 4.38 -13.87 -3.67
N PHE A 158 5.61 -13.55 -3.27
CA PHE A 158 6.05 -12.17 -3.15
C PHE A 158 6.19 -11.49 -4.52
N GLU A 159 6.60 -12.21 -5.56
CA GLU A 159 6.64 -11.69 -6.92
C GLU A 159 5.22 -11.32 -7.40
N GLU A 160 4.23 -12.19 -7.22
CA GLU A 160 2.84 -11.88 -7.62
C GLU A 160 2.27 -10.68 -6.86
N VAL A 161 2.50 -10.58 -5.54
CA VAL A 161 2.04 -9.42 -4.74
C VAL A 161 2.69 -8.12 -5.22
N ASN A 162 3.96 -8.15 -5.63
CA ASN A 162 4.64 -6.98 -6.18
C ASN A 162 4.20 -6.62 -7.61
N LEU A 163 3.66 -7.57 -8.37
CA LEU A 163 3.15 -7.37 -9.74
C LEU A 163 1.67 -6.91 -9.79
N SER A 164 0.95 -7.02 -8.67
CA SER A 164 -0.49 -6.71 -8.53
C SER A 164 -0.75 -5.22 -8.32
#